data_AF-A0A073AY53-F1
#
_entry.id   AF-A0A073AY53-F1
#
_cell.length_a   1.000
_cell.length_b   1.000
_cell.length_c   1.000
_cell.angle_alpha   90.00
_cell.angle_beta   90.00
_cell.angle_gamma   90.00
#
_symmetry.space_group_name_H-M   'P 1'
#
loop_
_entity.id
_entity.type
_entity.pdbx_description
1 polymer ?
#
loop_
_entity_poly.entity_id
_entity_poly.type
_entity_poly.pdbx_seq_one_letter_code
_entity_poly.pdbx_strand_id
1 'polypeptide(L)'
;MFEWAYKMEPFVPAELIADCFDLAVRVRELDMRASPYDLRELGYEPVPIETPEGRADYVRQQRAFAEEATALRQRLIETCDQVLEWSRQPA
;
A
#
# COMPACT_ATOMS: atom_id res chain seq x y z
N MET A 1 -3.01 -4.09 1.00
CA MET A 1 -2.16 -4.45 2.17
C MET A 1 -2.78 -3.95 3.46
N PHE A 2 -2.97 -2.64 3.62
CA PHE A 2 -3.56 -2.03 4.83
C PHE A 2 -4.86 -2.70 5.32
N GLU A 3 -5.83 -2.91 4.44
CA GLU A 3 -7.11 -3.54 4.81
C GLU A 3 -6.93 -4.88 5.54
N TRP A 4 -6.03 -5.72 5.05
CA TRP A 4 -5.77 -7.03 5.66
C TRP A 4 -5.02 -6.91 6.98
N ALA A 5 -4.00 -6.06 7.04
CA ALA A 5 -3.24 -5.82 8.27
C ALA A 5 -4.16 -5.31 9.39
N TYR A 6 -5.04 -4.36 9.09
CA TYR A 6 -5.99 -3.81 10.05
C TYR A 6 -7.03 -4.85 10.53
N LYS A 7 -7.56 -5.68 9.61
CA LYS A 7 -8.53 -6.73 9.96
C LYS A 7 -7.97 -7.83 10.87
N MET A 8 -6.65 -7.94 10.98
CA MET A 8 -5.97 -8.96 11.76
C MET A 8 -5.58 -8.50 13.17
N GLU A 9 -6.03 -7.33 13.64
CA GLU A 9 -5.89 -6.97 15.05
C GLU A 9 -6.49 -8.04 15.98
N PRO A 10 -5.86 -8.31 17.15
CA PRO A 10 -4.65 -7.68 17.71
C PRO A 10 -3.34 -8.37 17.29
N PHE A 11 -3.36 -9.26 16.30
CA PHE A 11 -2.22 -10.14 15.99
C PHE A 11 -1.12 -9.48 15.14
N VAL A 12 -1.42 -8.36 14.48
CA VAL A 12 -0.43 -7.62 13.68
C VAL A 12 0.18 -6.50 14.52
N PRO A 13 1.52 -6.36 14.54
CA PRO A 13 2.18 -5.22 15.17
C PRO A 13 1.65 -3.88 14.62
N ALA A 14 1.38 -2.92 15.51
CA ALA A 14 0.82 -1.63 15.13
C ALA A 14 1.71 -0.88 14.12
N GLU A 15 3.03 -1.03 14.21
CA GLU A 15 3.98 -0.44 13.26
C GLU A 15 3.79 -1.01 11.85
N LEU A 16 3.51 -2.32 11.71
CA LEU A 16 3.25 -2.92 10.39
C LEU A 16 1.91 -2.46 9.81
N ILE A 17 0.89 -2.22 10.64
CA ILE A 17 -0.37 -1.60 10.20
C ILE A 17 -0.10 -0.17 9.70
N ALA A 18 0.67 0.62 10.45
CA ALA A 18 1.04 1.98 10.08
C ALA A 18 1.86 2.04 8.78
N ASP A 19 2.85 1.16 8.61
CA ASP A 19 3.64 1.05 7.37
C ASP A 19 2.73 0.72 6.16
N CYS A 20 1.78 -0.20 6.34
CA CYS A 20 0.81 -0.54 5.30
C CYS A 20 -0.13 0.62 4.98
N PHE A 21 -0.52 1.40 6.00
CA PHE A 21 -1.38 2.58 5.86
C PHE A 21 -0.67 3.70 5.09
N ASP A 22 0.58 4.01 5.45
CA ASP A 22 1.39 5.02 4.76
C ASP A 22 1.51 4.70 3.25
N LEU A 23 1.84 3.45 2.91
CA LEU A 23 1.89 3.02 1.52
C LEU A 23 0.53 3.16 0.83
N ALA A 24 -0.58 2.83 1.51
CA ALA A 24 -1.91 2.96 0.94
C ALA A 24 -2.29 4.43 0.67
N VAL A 25 -1.86 5.36 1.54
CA VAL A 25 -2.06 6.81 1.35
C VAL A 25 -1.28 7.30 0.13
N ARG A 26 0.01 6.95 0.01
CA ARG A 26 0.85 7.36 -1.12
C ARG A 26 0.34 6.81 -2.46
N VAL A 27 -0.14 5.56 -2.48
CA VAL A 27 -0.79 4.96 -3.66
C VAL A 27 -2.07 5.72 -4.01
N ARG A 28 -2.91 6.03 -3.02
CA ARG A 28 -4.16 6.78 -3.24
C ARG A 28 -3.88 8.18 -3.78
N GLU A 29 -2.86 8.86 -3.30
CA GLU A 29 -2.43 10.16 -3.80
C GLU A 29 -2.08 10.07 -5.30
N LEU A 30 -1.29 9.07 -5.69
CA LEU A 30 -0.94 8.86 -7.10
C LEU A 30 -2.20 8.62 -7.96
N ASP A 31 -3.10 7.75 -7.50
CA ASP A 31 -4.36 7.45 -8.21
C ASP A 31 -5.24 8.71 -8.34
N MET A 32 -5.30 9.53 -7.29
CA MET A 32 -6.02 10.81 -7.32
C MET A 32 -5.42 11.78 -8.36
N ARG A 33 -4.09 11.90 -8.39
CA ARG A 33 -3.37 12.75 -9.35
C ARG A 33 -3.49 12.27 -10.79
N ALA A 34 -3.69 10.98 -11.01
CA ALA A 34 -3.92 10.38 -12.33
C ALA A 34 -5.41 10.33 -12.73
N SER A 35 -6.31 10.79 -11.85
CA SER A 35 -7.75 10.80 -12.11
C SER A 35 -8.14 11.93 -13.09
N PRO A 36 -9.35 11.89 -13.70
CA PRO A 36 -9.81 12.96 -14.58
C PRO A 36 -10.18 14.26 -13.85
N TYR A 37 -10.07 14.30 -12.52
CA TYR A 37 -10.42 15.46 -11.71
C TYR A 37 -9.22 16.39 -11.53
N ASP A 38 -9.47 17.69 -11.64
CA ASP A 38 -8.49 18.71 -11.31
C ASP A 38 -8.43 18.93 -9.80
N LEU A 39 -7.32 18.51 -9.19
CA LEU A 39 -7.09 18.59 -7.75
C LEU A 39 -6.03 19.64 -7.38
N ARG A 40 -5.68 20.55 -8.32
CA ARG A 40 -4.66 21.58 -8.09
C ARG A 40 -5.03 22.53 -6.95
N GLU A 41 -6.30 22.86 -6.78
CA GLU A 41 -6.79 23.68 -5.64
C GLU A 41 -6.56 23.00 -4.28
N LEU A 42 -6.40 21.68 -4.26
CA LEU A 42 -6.07 20.89 -3.07
C LEU A 42 -4.55 20.62 -2.94
N GLY A 43 -3.73 21.20 -3.82
CA GLY A 43 -2.27 21.08 -3.79
C GLY A 43 -1.70 19.86 -4.53
N TYR A 44 -2.51 19.17 -5.34
CA TYR A 44 -2.08 17.98 -6.08
C TYR A 44 -1.80 18.29 -7.54
N GLU A 45 -0.55 18.09 -7.97
CA GLU A 45 -0.17 18.22 -9.38
C GLU A 45 -0.61 17.00 -10.21
N PRO A 46 -1.37 17.20 -11.31
CA PRO A 46 -1.85 16.10 -12.14
C PRO A 46 -0.72 15.27 -12.76
N VAL A 47 -0.96 13.97 -12.88
CA VAL A 47 -0.16 13.08 -13.74
C VAL A 47 -0.92 12.94 -15.06
N PRO A 48 -0.42 13.51 -16.18
CA PRO A 48 -1.15 13.52 -17.46
C PRO A 48 -1.08 12.16 -18.16
N ILE A 49 -1.82 11.17 -17.65
CA ILE A 49 -1.78 9.76 -18.09
C ILE A 49 -2.27 9.53 -19.54
N GLU A 50 -2.88 10.54 -20.16
CA GLU A 50 -3.25 10.55 -21.58
C GLU A 50 -2.02 10.67 -22.48
N THR A 51 -0.95 11.30 -21.98
CA THR A 51 0.32 11.42 -22.70
C THR A 51 1.17 10.16 -22.55
N PRO A 52 1.96 9.77 -23.56
CA PRO A 52 2.91 8.67 -23.42
C PRO A 52 3.88 8.85 -22.23
N GLU A 53 4.36 10.07 -22.02
CA GLU A 53 5.31 10.41 -20.97
C GLU A 53 4.68 10.31 -19.58
N GLY A 54 3.49 10.89 -19.39
CA GLY A 54 2.75 10.82 -18.13
C GLY A 54 2.33 9.39 -17.79
N ARG A 55 1.92 8.59 -18.79
CA ARG A 55 1.66 7.16 -18.60
C ARG A 55 2.91 6.39 -18.17
N ALA A 56 4.06 6.68 -18.78
CA ALA A 56 5.32 6.03 -18.42
C ALA A 56 5.75 6.38 -16.98
N ASP A 57 5.56 7.62 -16.55
CA ASP A 57 5.80 8.05 -15.16
C ASP A 57 4.84 7.37 -14.18
N TYR A 58 3.54 7.36 -14.47
CA TYR A 58 2.54 6.67 -13.65
C TYR A 58 2.88 5.20 -13.44
N VAL A 59 3.21 4.47 -14.52
CA VAL A 59 3.61 3.05 -14.44
C VAL A 59 4.91 2.88 -13.64
N ARG A 60 5.88 3.78 -13.79
CA ARG A 60 7.13 3.73 -13.02
C ARG A 60 6.86 3.87 -11.52
N GLN A 61 6.04 4.84 -11.11
CA GLN A 61 5.69 5.04 -9.71
C GLN A 61 4.87 3.85 -9.15
N GLN A 62 3.92 3.31 -9.94
CA GLN A 62 3.19 2.09 -9.56
C GLN A 62 4.11 0.89 -9.32
N ARG A 63 5.16 0.72 -10.14
CA ARG A 63 6.15 -0.34 -9.94
C ARG A 63 6.93 -0.15 -8.65
N ALA A 64 7.36 1.07 -8.34
CA ALA A 64 8.03 1.36 -7.08
C ALA A 64 7.15 1.01 -5.87
N PHE A 65 5.86 1.37 -5.90
CA PHE A 65 4.92 0.96 -4.85
C PHE A 65 4.72 -0.55 -4.77
N ALA A 66 4.73 -1.26 -5.90
CA ALA A 66 4.63 -2.72 -5.91
C ALA A 66 5.87 -3.40 -5.28
N GLU A 67 7.06 -2.84 -5.48
CA GLU A 67 8.30 -3.27 -4.85
C GLU A 67 8.25 -3.06 -3.32
N GLU A 68 7.86 -1.86 -2.87
CA GLU A 68 7.65 -1.56 -1.44
C GLU A 68 6.58 -2.48 -0.81
N ALA A 69 5.45 -2.65 -1.50
CA ALA A 69 4.36 -3.52 -1.05
C ALA A 69 4.81 -4.98 -0.86
N THR A 70 5.82 -5.43 -1.62
CA THR A 70 6.31 -6.80 -1.53
C THR A 70 7.01 -7.05 -0.20
N ALA A 71 7.81 -6.11 0.29
CA ALA A 71 8.43 -6.21 1.61
C ALA A 71 7.39 -6.22 2.74
N LEU A 72 6.39 -5.34 2.67
CA LEU A 72 5.30 -5.31 3.67
C LEU A 72 4.43 -6.57 3.63
N ARG A 73 4.19 -7.11 2.43
CA ARG A 73 3.47 -8.37 2.25
C ARG A 73 4.20 -9.54 2.89
N GLN A 74 5.51 -9.61 2.70
CA GLN A 74 6.34 -10.65 3.31
C GLN A 74 6.24 -10.61 4.84
N ARG A 75 6.37 -9.42 5.44
CA ARG A 75 6.21 -9.23 6.90
C ARG A 75 4.83 -9.65 7.41
N LEU A 76 3.76 -9.36 6.65
CA LEU A 76 2.40 -9.76 7.02
C LEU A 76 2.20 -11.29 6.92
N ILE A 77 2.76 -11.92 5.89
CA ILE A 77 2.73 -13.40 5.75
C ILE A 77 3.46 -14.05 6.94
N GLU A 78 4.65 -13.56 7.28
CA GLU A 78 5.41 -14.07 8.43
C GLU A 78 4.63 -13.94 9.75
N THR A 79 3.89 -12.83 9.92
CA THR A 79 3.00 -12.64 11.07
C THR A 79 1.88 -13.67 11.07
N CYS A 80 1.22 -13.92 9.92
CA CYS A 80 0.21 -14.97 9.80
C CYS A 80 0.78 -16.35 10.15
N ASP A 81 1.97 -16.68 9.66
CA ASP A 81 2.62 -17.97 9.92
C ASP A 81 2.90 -18.16 11.42
N GLN A 82 3.36 -17.11 12.11
CA GLN A 82 3.56 -17.13 13.56
C GLN A 82 2.26 -17.37 14.34
N VAL A 83 1.17 -16.71 13.95
CA VAL A 83 -0.15 -16.90 14.57
C VAL A 83 -0.68 -18.31 14.33
N LEU A 84 -0.52 -18.83 13.10
CA LEU A 84 -0.91 -20.19 12.75
C LEU A 84 -0.09 -21.24 13.49
N GLU A 85 1.19 -20.98 13.74
CA GLU A 85 2.03 -21.85 14.57
C GLU A 85 1.61 -21.81 16.03
N TRP A 86 1.42 -20.61 16.59
CA TRP A 86 0.93 -20.43 17.96
C TRP A 86 -0.40 -21.15 18.20
N SER A 87 -1.36 -21.01 17.28
CA SER A 87 -2.67 -21.67 17.40
C SER A 87 -2.63 -23.20 17.32
N ARG A 88 -1.53 -23.79 16.84
CA ARG A 88 -1.33 -25.25 16.78
C ARG A 88 -0.63 -25.83 18.01
N GLN A 89 -0.15 -25.00 18.93
CA GLN A 89 0.50 -25.48 20.14
C GLN A 89 -0.52 -26.17 21.07
N PRO A 90 -0.25 -27.39 21.56
CA PRO A 90 -1.10 -28.03 22.54
C PRO A 90 -1.07 -27.24 23.86
N ALA A 91 -2.22 -27.22 24.56
CA ALA A 91 -2.41 -26.55 25.84
C ALA A 91 -1.50 -27.10 26.96
#